data_AF-A0A4P6MS72-F1
#
_entry.id   AF-A0A4P6MS72-F1
#
_cell.length_a   1.000
_cell.length_b   1.000
_cell.length_c   1.000
_cell.angle_alpha   90.00
_cell.angle_beta   90.00
_cell.angle_gamma   90.00
#
_symmetry.space_group_name_H-M   'P 1'
#
loop_
_entity.id
_entity.type
_entity.pdbx_description
1 polymer ?
#
loop_
_entity_poly.entity_id
_entity_poly.type
_entity_poly.pdbx_seq_one_letter_code
_entity_poly.pdbx_strand_id
1 'polypeptide(L)'
;MTVALLAGCSAKADSELSASDPTFAGLDSEVTKEVLASPVAEDRVAGDDPAVASARYQGIVRNFVLCRDAYASYKTWLKSGESPGLPRQPNPTNPAPTAGDMEADIKLFRDDLDSGDISLVRERLSSANGCGGWIPATPGDLSGQTIADAVKAGR
;
A
#
# COMPACT_ATOMS: atom_id res chain seq x y z
N MET A 1 60.79 -4.91 -1.70
CA MET A 1 59.90 -3.83 -2.18
C MET A 1 58.49 -4.40 -2.19
N THR A 2 57.68 -3.99 -1.23
CA THR A 2 56.30 -4.47 -1.05
C THR A 2 55.37 -3.41 -1.64
N VAL A 3 54.66 -3.76 -2.71
CA VAL A 3 53.58 -2.93 -3.26
C VAL A 3 52.28 -3.54 -2.77
N ALA A 4 51.74 -2.97 -1.70
CA ALA A 4 50.38 -3.25 -1.24
C ALA A 4 49.43 -2.36 -2.05
N LEU A 5 48.79 -2.94 -3.07
CA LEU A 5 47.65 -2.31 -3.75
C LEU A 5 46.42 -2.51 -2.87
N LEU A 6 46.05 -1.45 -2.16
CA LEU A 6 44.79 -1.34 -1.42
C LEU A 6 43.63 -1.44 -2.41
N ALA A 7 42.92 -2.57 -2.39
CA ALA A 7 41.61 -2.69 -3.00
C ALA A 7 40.63 -1.79 -2.24
N GLY A 8 40.41 -0.58 -2.76
CA GLY A 8 39.33 0.29 -2.30
C GLY A 8 37.99 -0.29 -2.76
N CYS A 9 37.36 -1.11 -1.93
CA CYS A 9 35.93 -1.40 -2.04
C CYS A 9 35.18 -0.09 -1.77
N SER A 10 34.89 0.68 -2.82
CA SER A 10 33.83 1.68 -2.77
C SER A 10 32.50 0.95 -2.63
N ALA A 11 32.16 0.56 -1.39
CA ALA A 11 30.80 0.22 -1.04
C ALA A 11 30.00 1.52 -1.19
N LYS A 12 29.36 1.68 -2.35
CA LYS A 12 28.28 2.62 -2.53
C LYS A 12 27.28 2.25 -1.44
N ALA A 13 27.13 3.09 -0.44
CA ALA A 13 26.00 2.98 0.47
C ALA A 13 24.79 3.37 -0.37
N ASP A 14 24.27 2.41 -1.13
CA ASP A 14 22.90 2.45 -1.60
C ASP A 14 22.09 2.47 -0.31
N SER A 15 21.72 3.68 0.12
CA SER A 15 20.84 3.90 1.25
C SER A 15 19.49 3.30 0.86
N GLU A 16 19.35 1.99 1.06
CA GLU A 16 18.12 1.26 0.85
C GLU A 16 17.04 1.97 1.68
N LEU A 17 15.97 2.38 0.99
CA LEU A 17 14.87 3.08 1.62
C LEU A 17 14.32 2.19 2.76
N SER A 18 14.22 2.74 3.97
CA SER A 18 13.81 1.98 5.15
C SER A 18 12.51 2.50 5.72
N ALA A 19 11.80 1.69 6.50
CA ALA A 19 10.55 2.11 7.14
C ALA A 19 10.71 3.26 8.16
N SER A 20 11.95 3.54 8.59
CA SER A 20 12.29 4.70 9.44
C SER A 20 12.59 5.99 8.66
N ASP A 21 12.53 5.96 7.32
CA ASP A 21 12.74 7.16 6.52
C ASP A 21 11.70 8.25 6.88
N PRO A 22 12.10 9.53 7.02
CA PRO A 22 11.18 10.63 7.35
C PRO A 22 9.97 10.75 6.41
N THR A 23 10.08 10.25 5.18
CA THR A 23 8.98 10.17 4.21
C THR A 23 7.80 9.34 4.75
N PHE A 24 8.04 8.35 5.59
CA PHE A 24 6.99 7.48 6.13
C PHE A 24 6.50 7.90 7.53
N ALA A 25 7.00 9.00 8.09
CA ALA A 25 6.60 9.46 9.41
C ALA A 25 5.07 9.64 9.50
N GLY A 26 4.42 9.00 10.48
CA GLY A 26 2.96 9.00 10.63
C GLY A 26 2.22 7.87 9.91
N LEU A 27 2.93 7.01 9.18
CA LEU A 27 2.40 5.76 8.62
C LEU A 27 2.77 4.57 9.52
N ASP A 28 2.04 3.47 9.37
CA ASP A 28 2.30 2.22 10.10
C ASP A 28 3.63 1.60 9.64
N SER A 29 4.53 1.34 10.59
CA SER A 29 5.87 0.84 10.29
C SER A 29 5.86 -0.60 9.76
N GLU A 30 4.91 -1.44 10.17
CA GLU A 30 4.83 -2.82 9.71
C GLU A 30 4.28 -2.88 8.28
N VAL A 31 3.26 -2.08 7.96
CA VAL A 31 2.77 -1.94 6.57
C VAL A 31 3.86 -1.35 5.68
N THR A 32 4.63 -0.38 6.19
CA THR A 32 5.75 0.20 5.43
C THR A 32 6.82 -0.85 5.12
N LYS A 33 7.24 -1.66 6.11
CA LYS A 33 8.19 -2.76 5.87
C LYS A 33 7.66 -3.77 4.88
N GLU A 34 6.38 -4.13 4.98
CA GLU A 34 5.73 -5.06 4.06
C GLU A 34 5.75 -4.52 2.62
N VAL A 35 5.44 -3.26 2.42
CA VAL A 35 5.48 -2.61 1.10
C VAL A 35 6.90 -2.56 0.54
N LEU A 36 7.89 -2.20 1.35
CA LEU A 36 9.29 -2.18 0.94
C LEU A 36 9.82 -3.58 0.59
N ALA A 37 9.23 -4.63 1.17
CA ALA A 37 9.55 -6.02 0.84
C ALA A 37 8.72 -6.59 -0.33
N SER A 38 7.79 -5.83 -0.92
CA SER A 38 6.90 -6.30 -1.98
C SER A 38 7.54 -6.18 -3.36
N PRO A 39 7.79 -7.31 -4.08
CA PRO A 39 8.35 -7.26 -5.43
C PRO A 39 7.47 -6.48 -6.41
N VAL A 40 6.15 -6.53 -6.23
CA VAL A 40 5.21 -5.78 -7.08
C VAL A 40 5.28 -4.27 -6.79
N ALA A 41 5.55 -3.87 -5.54
CA ALA A 41 5.79 -2.46 -5.22
C ALA A 41 7.13 -1.99 -5.79
N GLU A 42 8.17 -2.83 -5.69
CA GLU A 42 9.49 -2.59 -6.28
C GLU A 42 9.40 -2.39 -7.80
N ASP A 43 8.72 -3.29 -8.52
CA ASP A 43 8.50 -3.19 -9.96
C ASP A 43 7.80 -1.88 -10.37
N ARG A 44 6.92 -1.34 -9.50
CA ARG A 44 6.15 -0.12 -9.77
C ARG A 44 6.93 1.16 -9.57
N VAL A 45 8.03 1.11 -8.81
CA VAL A 45 8.95 2.24 -8.62
C VAL A 45 10.22 2.08 -9.44
N ALA A 46 10.42 0.93 -10.08
CA ALA A 46 11.63 0.62 -10.84
C ALA A 46 11.87 1.66 -11.94
N GLY A 47 13.05 2.29 -11.90
CA GLY A 47 13.46 3.32 -12.84
C GLY A 47 13.04 4.75 -12.47
N ASP A 48 12.27 4.95 -11.41
CA ASP A 48 12.03 6.27 -10.84
C ASP A 48 13.33 6.84 -10.22
N ASP A 49 13.47 8.16 -10.19
CA ASP A 49 14.50 8.79 -9.36
C ASP A 49 14.20 8.57 -7.86
N PRO A 50 15.20 8.65 -6.96
CA PRO A 50 15.00 8.32 -5.55
C PRO A 50 13.89 9.13 -4.85
N ALA A 51 13.70 10.40 -5.21
CA ALA A 51 12.67 11.22 -4.58
C ALA A 51 11.26 10.81 -5.05
N VAL A 52 11.11 10.52 -6.35
CA VAL A 52 9.87 10.01 -6.92
C VAL A 52 9.57 8.60 -6.41
N ALA A 53 10.58 7.73 -6.29
CA ALA A 53 10.42 6.38 -5.75
C ALA A 53 9.92 6.43 -4.29
N SER A 54 10.52 7.26 -3.42
CA SER A 54 10.07 7.42 -2.04
C SER A 54 8.64 7.97 -1.95
N ALA A 55 8.29 8.96 -2.77
CA ALA A 55 6.93 9.48 -2.87
C ALA A 55 5.92 8.41 -3.32
N ARG A 56 6.28 7.59 -4.31
CA ARG A 56 5.43 6.51 -4.81
C ARG A 56 5.29 5.38 -3.78
N TYR A 57 6.35 5.02 -3.06
CA TYR A 57 6.26 4.10 -1.93
C TYR A 57 5.33 4.61 -0.84
N GLN A 58 5.40 5.90 -0.48
CA GLN A 58 4.46 6.49 0.48
C GLN A 58 3.00 6.32 0.02
N GLY A 59 2.72 6.56 -1.26
CA GLY A 59 1.42 6.31 -1.86
C GLY A 59 0.98 4.84 -1.80
N ILE A 60 1.89 3.91 -2.10
CA ILE A 60 1.65 2.47 -2.02
C ILE A 60 1.32 2.03 -0.59
N VAL A 61 2.05 2.51 0.42
CA VAL A 61 1.75 2.23 1.85
C VAL A 61 0.34 2.67 2.20
N ARG A 62 -0.04 3.90 1.83
CA ARG A 62 -1.40 4.40 2.08
C ARG A 62 -2.45 3.55 1.36
N ASN A 63 -2.17 3.13 0.13
CA ASN A 63 -3.08 2.28 -0.64
C ASN A 63 -3.26 0.89 0.00
N PHE A 64 -2.19 0.29 0.54
CA PHE A 64 -2.27 -0.95 1.31
C PHE A 64 -3.23 -0.83 2.49
N VAL A 65 -3.13 0.26 3.26
CA VAL A 65 -4.01 0.50 4.42
C VAL A 65 -5.46 0.69 3.96
N LEU A 66 -5.71 1.60 3.02
CA LEU A 66 -7.06 1.87 2.51
C LEU A 66 -7.75 0.61 2.00
N CYS A 67 -7.06 -0.15 1.16
CA CYS A 67 -7.64 -1.34 0.54
C CYS A 67 -7.94 -2.44 1.55
N ARG A 68 -7.09 -2.63 2.56
CA ARG A 68 -7.31 -3.62 3.62
C ARG A 68 -8.41 -3.20 4.57
N ASP A 69 -8.48 -1.92 4.93
CA ASP A 69 -9.57 -1.38 5.72
C ASP A 69 -10.91 -1.49 4.99
N ALA A 70 -10.96 -1.13 3.70
CA ALA A 70 -12.15 -1.29 2.88
C ALA A 70 -12.55 -2.77 2.73
N TYR A 71 -11.59 -3.68 2.58
CA TYR A 71 -11.87 -5.12 2.56
C TYR A 71 -12.38 -5.63 3.92
N ALA A 72 -11.85 -5.14 5.03
CA ALA A 72 -12.36 -5.47 6.37
C ALA A 72 -13.79 -4.94 6.58
N SER A 73 -14.08 -3.73 6.11
CA SER A 73 -15.42 -3.15 6.08
C SER A 73 -16.38 -4.00 5.23
N TYR A 74 -15.97 -4.40 4.02
CA TYR A 74 -16.75 -5.29 3.16
C TYR A 74 -17.07 -6.62 3.84
N LYS A 75 -16.10 -7.29 4.45
CA LYS A 75 -16.32 -8.55 5.19
C LYS A 75 -17.26 -8.36 6.38
N THR A 76 -17.15 -7.25 7.07
CA THR A 76 -18.04 -6.92 8.19
C THR A 76 -19.46 -6.75 7.68
N TRP A 77 -19.65 -6.03 6.57
CA TRP A 77 -20.96 -5.85 5.93
C TRP A 77 -21.57 -7.18 5.49
N LEU A 78 -20.79 -8.07 4.85
CA LEU A 78 -21.27 -9.41 4.49
C LEU A 78 -21.80 -10.20 5.69
N LYS A 79 -21.21 -9.99 6.87
CA LYS A 79 -21.58 -10.69 8.10
C LYS A 79 -22.77 -10.05 8.81
N SER A 80 -22.80 -8.72 8.91
CA SER A 80 -23.83 -7.98 9.67
C SER A 80 -25.07 -7.65 8.84
N GLY A 81 -24.94 -7.55 7.52
CA GLY A 81 -25.96 -6.97 6.64
C GLY A 81 -26.00 -5.44 6.63
N GLU A 82 -25.17 -4.78 7.46
CA GLU A 82 -25.13 -3.32 7.61
C GLU A 82 -23.79 -2.77 7.12
N SER A 83 -23.82 -1.66 6.38
CA SER A 83 -22.61 -0.99 5.90
C SER A 83 -21.82 -0.40 7.07
N PRO A 84 -20.59 -0.89 7.33
CA PRO A 84 -19.71 -0.21 8.27
C PRO A 84 -19.03 0.96 7.55
N GLY A 85 -18.84 2.07 8.27
CA GLY A 85 -18.01 3.15 7.75
C GLY A 85 -16.57 2.70 7.48
N LEU A 86 -15.84 3.48 6.66
CA LEU A 86 -14.40 3.28 6.48
C LEU A 86 -13.65 3.82 7.71
N PRO A 87 -12.73 3.06 8.31
CA PRO A 87 -11.83 3.56 9.35
C PRO A 87 -11.10 4.84 8.92
N ARG A 88 -10.67 5.63 9.92
CA ARG A 88 -9.85 6.82 9.66
C ARG A 88 -8.53 6.38 9.04
N GLN A 89 -8.26 6.90 7.85
CA GLN A 89 -7.04 6.60 7.10
C GLN A 89 -5.85 7.40 7.64
N PRO A 90 -4.64 6.81 7.65
CA PRO A 90 -3.44 7.49 8.10
C PRO A 90 -3.06 8.59 7.12
N ASN A 91 -2.50 9.67 7.66
CA ASN A 91 -1.93 10.76 6.88
C ASN A 91 -0.45 10.91 7.26
N PRO A 92 0.49 10.83 6.31
CA PRO A 92 1.89 11.06 6.60
C PRO A 92 2.11 12.48 7.11
N THR A 93 3.08 12.64 8.00
CA THR A 93 3.52 13.94 8.53
C THR A 93 4.17 14.78 7.43
N ASN A 94 4.84 14.12 6.50
CA ASN A 94 5.52 14.72 5.34
C ASN A 94 4.88 14.20 4.04
N PRO A 95 3.68 14.66 3.66
CA PRO A 95 2.98 14.14 2.50
C PRO A 95 3.75 14.41 1.21
N ALA A 96 3.85 13.39 0.36
CA ALA A 96 4.35 13.54 -0.99
C ALA A 96 3.44 14.48 -1.81
N PRO A 97 3.97 15.15 -2.86
CA PRO A 97 3.18 16.07 -3.69
C PRO A 97 1.91 15.46 -4.30
N THR A 98 1.85 14.14 -4.48
CA THR A 98 0.70 13.39 -5.03
C THR A 98 -0.32 12.95 -3.97
N ALA A 99 -0.20 13.40 -2.71
CA ALA A 99 -1.09 12.98 -1.62
C ALA A 99 -2.58 13.30 -1.87
N GLY A 100 -2.89 14.27 -2.74
CA GLY A 100 -4.26 14.64 -3.10
C GLY A 100 -5.01 13.53 -3.85
N ASP A 101 -4.33 12.70 -4.64
CA ASP A 101 -4.95 11.59 -5.37
C ASP A 101 -5.51 10.55 -4.40
N MET A 102 -4.79 10.33 -3.28
CA MET A 102 -5.23 9.40 -2.25
C MET A 102 -6.49 9.87 -1.52
N GLU A 103 -6.66 11.18 -1.29
CA GLU A 103 -7.88 11.69 -0.64
C GLU A 103 -9.12 11.49 -1.52
N ALA A 104 -8.96 11.56 -2.84
CA ALA A 104 -10.03 11.22 -3.79
C ALA A 104 -10.40 9.73 -3.69
N ASP A 105 -9.41 8.83 -3.64
CA ASP A 105 -9.66 7.39 -3.48
C ASP A 105 -10.33 7.05 -2.15
N ILE A 106 -9.90 7.67 -1.05
CA ILE A 106 -10.52 7.53 0.27
C ILE A 106 -11.98 8.00 0.23
N LYS A 107 -12.25 9.14 -0.42
CA LYS A 107 -13.61 9.66 -0.57
C LYS A 107 -14.46 8.70 -1.37
N LEU A 108 -13.96 8.15 -2.47
CA LEU A 108 -14.69 7.19 -3.30
C LEU A 108 -15.10 5.95 -2.49
N PHE A 109 -14.21 5.38 -1.67
CA PHE A 109 -14.59 4.26 -0.80
C PHE A 109 -15.63 4.63 0.26
N ARG A 110 -15.57 5.84 0.82
CA ARG A 110 -16.60 6.32 1.75
C ARG A 110 -17.95 6.48 1.05
N ASP A 111 -17.97 7.11 -0.12
CA ASP A 111 -19.19 7.29 -0.91
C ASP A 111 -19.81 5.93 -1.27
N ASP A 112 -19.00 4.93 -1.65
CA ASP A 112 -19.47 3.58 -1.96
C ASP A 112 -20.07 2.89 -0.71
N LEU A 113 -19.45 3.03 0.46
CA LEU A 113 -19.98 2.48 1.72
C LEU A 113 -21.26 3.21 2.16
N ASP A 114 -21.30 4.53 2.03
CA ASP A 114 -22.45 5.37 2.40
C ASP A 114 -23.64 5.19 1.45
N SER A 115 -23.40 4.73 0.23
CA SER A 115 -24.46 4.44 -0.76
C SER A 115 -25.41 3.32 -0.34
N GLY A 116 -24.96 2.42 0.55
CA GLY A 116 -25.70 1.20 0.90
C GLY A 116 -25.67 0.12 -0.19
N ASP A 117 -24.92 0.31 -1.28
CA ASP A 117 -24.73 -0.70 -2.32
C ASP A 117 -23.40 -1.44 -2.17
N ILE A 118 -23.46 -2.63 -1.55
CA ILE A 118 -22.30 -3.50 -1.34
C ILE A 118 -21.62 -3.92 -2.65
N SER A 119 -22.32 -3.88 -3.79
CA SER A 119 -21.77 -4.26 -5.08
C SER A 119 -20.72 -3.26 -5.58
N LEU A 120 -20.86 -1.96 -5.27
CA LEU A 120 -19.87 -0.94 -5.63
C LEU A 120 -18.55 -1.16 -4.89
N VAL A 121 -18.63 -1.45 -3.59
CA VAL A 121 -17.45 -1.80 -2.77
C VAL A 121 -16.80 -3.07 -3.31
N ARG A 122 -17.60 -4.08 -3.66
CA ARG A 122 -17.11 -5.33 -4.24
C ARG A 122 -16.38 -5.11 -5.57
N GLU A 123 -16.96 -4.33 -6.47
CA GLU A 123 -16.37 -4.00 -7.77
C GLU A 123 -15.02 -3.33 -7.58
N ARG A 124 -14.95 -2.30 -6.73
CA ARG A 124 -13.70 -1.56 -6.45
C ARG A 124 -12.62 -2.45 -5.84
N LEU A 125 -12.97 -3.29 -4.87
CA LEU A 125 -12.03 -4.23 -4.26
C LEU A 125 -11.55 -5.32 -5.23
N SER A 126 -12.37 -5.69 -6.21
CA SER A 126 -12.03 -6.71 -7.22
C SER A 126 -11.34 -6.17 -8.48
N SER A 127 -11.29 -4.84 -8.64
CA SER A 127 -10.70 -4.18 -9.80
C SER A 127 -9.19 -4.41 -9.89
N ALA A 128 -8.71 -4.78 -11.08
CA ALA A 128 -7.31 -5.06 -11.34
C ALA A 128 -6.40 -3.84 -11.13
N ASN A 129 -6.91 -2.64 -11.43
CA ASN A 129 -6.15 -1.38 -11.35
C ASN A 129 -6.23 -0.72 -9.95
N GLY A 130 -7.08 -1.23 -9.06
CA GLY A 130 -7.27 -0.71 -7.71
C GLY A 130 -6.62 -1.60 -6.65
N CYS A 131 -7.40 -1.94 -5.63
CA CYS A 131 -6.98 -2.81 -4.54
C CYS A 131 -6.74 -4.26 -4.98
N GLY A 132 -7.47 -4.70 -6.01
CA GLY A 132 -7.69 -6.11 -6.26
C GLY A 132 -6.51 -6.85 -6.87
N GLY A 133 -5.75 -6.22 -7.76
CA GLY A 133 -4.81 -6.94 -8.63
C GLY A 133 -3.50 -7.37 -7.97
N TRP A 134 -3.16 -6.88 -6.78
CA TRP A 134 -1.79 -6.97 -6.27
C TRP A 134 -1.61 -6.76 -4.77
N ILE A 135 -2.61 -6.19 -4.06
CA ILE A 135 -2.52 -6.02 -2.61
C ILE A 135 -2.89 -7.34 -1.95
N PRO A 136 -2.04 -7.91 -1.09
CA PRO A 136 -2.37 -9.13 -0.38
C PRO A 136 -3.55 -8.91 0.59
N ALA A 137 -4.49 -9.85 0.58
CA ALA A 137 -5.65 -9.83 1.48
C ALA A 137 -5.25 -10.04 2.95
N THR A 138 -4.12 -10.71 3.20
CA THR A 138 -3.58 -10.97 4.53
C THR A 138 -2.27 -10.19 4.71
N PRO A 139 -2.14 -9.34 5.74
CA PRO A 139 -0.89 -8.67 6.06
C PRO A 139 0.27 -9.65 6.24
N GLY A 140 1.41 -9.36 5.62
CA GLY A 140 2.63 -10.16 5.69
C GLY A 140 2.67 -11.39 4.77
N ASP A 141 1.58 -11.72 4.06
CA ASP A 141 1.53 -12.83 3.10
C ASP A 141 1.63 -12.31 1.65
N LEU A 142 2.80 -11.80 1.28
CA LEU A 142 3.04 -11.21 -0.04
C LEU A 142 2.88 -12.19 -1.21
N SER A 143 2.96 -13.50 -0.96
CA SER A 143 2.73 -14.58 -1.93
C SER A 143 1.30 -15.10 -1.94
N GLY A 144 0.46 -14.59 -1.05
CA GLY A 144 -0.89 -15.09 -0.80
C GLY A 144 -1.92 -14.61 -1.80
N GLN A 145 -3.18 -14.83 -1.43
CA GLN A 145 -4.32 -14.33 -2.20
C GLN A 145 -4.34 -12.80 -2.19
N THR A 146 -4.61 -12.22 -3.35
CA THR A 146 -4.92 -10.80 -3.44
C THR A 146 -6.31 -10.51 -2.87
N ILE A 147 -6.60 -9.22 -2.61
CA ILE A 147 -7.95 -8.80 -2.23
C ILE A 147 -8.99 -9.23 -3.28
N ALA A 148 -8.68 -9.15 -4.58
CA ALA A 148 -9.62 -9.61 -5.61
C ALA A 148 -9.89 -11.12 -5.52
N ASP A 149 -8.86 -11.93 -5.28
CA ASP A 149 -9.03 -13.39 -5.13
C ASP A 149 -9.93 -13.71 -3.95
N ALA A 150 -9.73 -13.01 -2.83
CA ALA A 150 -10.52 -13.23 -1.63
C ALA A 150 -12.00 -12.79 -1.81
N VAL A 151 -12.23 -11.63 -2.45
CA VAL A 151 -13.58 -11.15 -2.77
C VAL A 151 -14.32 -12.09 -3.74
N LYS A 152 -13.63 -12.64 -4.75
CA LYS A 152 -14.20 -13.62 -5.69
C LYS A 152 -14.53 -14.94 -5.00
N ALA A 153 -13.74 -15.34 -4.00
CA ALA A 153 -14.01 -16.52 -3.19
C ALA A 153 -15.16 -16.32 -2.18
N GLY A 154 -15.70 -15.11 -2.05
CA GLY A 154 -16.76 -14.78 -1.09
C GLY A 154 -16.26 -14.80 0.36
N ARG A 155 -14.98 -14.47 0.58
CA ARG A 155 -14.30 -14.48 1.87
C ARG A 155 -14.15 -13.08 2.46
#